data_AF-A0AA35PTH2-F1
#
_entry.id   AF-A0AA35PTH2-F1
#
_cell.length_a   1.000
_cell.length_b   1.000
_cell.length_c   1.000
_cell.angle_alpha   90.00
_cell.angle_beta   90.00
_cell.angle_gamma   90.00
#
_symmetry.space_group_name_H-M   'P 1'
#
loop_
_entity.id
_entity.type
_entity.pdbx_description
1 polymer ?
#
loop_
_entity_poly.entity_id
_entity_poly.type
_entity_poly.pdbx_seq_one_letter_code
_entity_poly.pdbx_strand_id
1 'polypeptide(L)'
;MKHLAGADPELILLNSHYRELERIPLSDMSRKEINELVQKLGFYRKEKPDSPVPKEFQLAPARPPPGSEGAKGERAAESKGAEGGEL
;
A
#
# COMPACT_ATOMS: atom_id res chain seq x y z
N MET A 1 -12.90 17.95 1.04
CA MET A 1 -12.60 16.99 2.13
C MET A 1 -13.88 16.72 2.89
N LYS A 2 -14.18 15.47 3.21
CA LYS A 2 -15.38 15.11 3.98
C LYS A 2 -15.09 15.43 5.46
N HIS A 3 -15.72 16.49 5.99
CA HIS A 3 -15.62 16.83 7.40
C HIS A 3 -16.80 16.20 8.14
N LEU A 4 -16.52 15.32 9.11
CA LEU A 4 -17.49 14.84 10.09
C LEU A 4 -17.21 15.59 11.40
N ALA A 5 -18.19 16.34 11.91
CA ALA A 5 -18.01 17.14 13.12
C ALA A 5 -17.79 16.24 14.35
N GLY A 6 -16.67 16.43 15.06
CA GLY A 6 -16.38 15.75 16.33
C GLY A 6 -15.85 14.32 16.23
N ALA A 7 -15.60 13.80 15.03
CA ALA A 7 -14.95 12.49 14.85
C ALA A 7 -13.42 12.63 14.88
N ASP A 8 -12.75 11.65 15.49
CA ASP A 8 -11.30 11.52 15.42
C ASP A 8 -10.83 11.43 13.95
N PRO A 9 -9.73 12.10 13.58
CA PRO A 9 -9.19 12.00 12.24
C PRO A 9 -8.68 10.58 11.96
N GLU A 10 -9.10 10.01 10.84
CA GLU A 10 -8.72 8.67 10.41
C GLU A 10 -8.35 8.66 8.93
N LEU A 11 -7.41 7.79 8.57
CA LEU A 11 -7.13 7.42 7.19
C LEU A 11 -7.90 6.14 6.86
N ILE A 12 -8.85 6.24 5.93
CA ILE A 12 -9.66 5.11 5.44
C ILE A 12 -9.09 4.65 4.11
N LEU A 13 -8.59 3.43 4.04
CA LEU A 13 -8.07 2.82 2.82
C LEU A 13 -9.22 2.12 2.09
N LEU A 14 -9.44 2.51 0.84
CA LEU A 14 -10.47 1.93 -0.02
C LEU A 14 -9.84 1.17 -1.17
N ASN A 15 -10.48 0.08 -1.58
CA ASN A 15 -10.17 -0.54 -2.86
C ASN A 15 -10.84 0.19 -4.04
N SER A 16 -10.56 -0.26 -5.26
CA SER A 16 -11.14 0.29 -6.49
C SER A 16 -12.68 0.20 -6.57
N HIS A 17 -13.31 -0.61 -5.72
CA HIS A 17 -14.76 -0.78 -5.63
C HIS A 17 -15.36 -0.01 -4.44
N TYR A 18 -14.61 0.93 -3.85
CA TYR A 18 -15.00 1.72 -2.68
C TYR A 18 -15.32 0.88 -1.43
N ARG A 19 -14.81 -0.36 -1.34
CA ARG A 19 -14.89 -1.13 -0.10
C ARG A 19 -13.74 -0.73 0.81
N GLU A 20 -14.07 -0.53 2.07
CA GLU A 20 -13.11 -0.32 3.13
C GLU A 20 -12.21 -1.55 3.29
N LEU A 21 -10.90 -1.31 3.20
CA LEU A 21 -9.87 -2.31 3.46
C LEU A 21 -9.37 -2.17 4.90
N GLU A 22 -9.13 -0.95 5.34
CA GLU A 22 -8.52 -0.64 6.63
C GLU A 22 -8.87 0.78 7.08
N ARG A 23 -8.95 0.98 8.40
CA ARG A 23 -9.06 2.30 9.05
C ARG A 23 -7.89 2.48 10.01
N ILE A 24 -7.14 3.55 9.82
CA ILE A 24 -5.96 3.88 10.63
C ILE A 24 -6.25 5.18 11.40
N PRO A 25 -6.24 5.16 12.75
CA PRO A 25 -6.42 6.37 13.55
C PRO A 25 -5.21 7.29 13.43
N LEU A 26 -5.44 8.60 13.28
CA LEU A 26 -4.39 9.59 13.10
C LEU A 26 -4.21 10.52 14.31
N SER A 27 -5.09 10.44 15.32
CA SER A 27 -5.12 11.39 16.46
C SER A 27 -3.79 11.50 17.19
N ASP A 28 -3.05 10.39 17.34
CA ASP A 28 -1.76 10.34 18.04
C ASP A 28 -0.55 10.51 17.12
N MET A 29 -0.77 10.69 15.81
CA MET A 29 0.30 10.77 14.82
C MET A 29 0.63 12.22 14.46
N SER A 30 1.92 12.53 14.42
CA SER A 30 2.41 13.78 13.87
C SER A 30 2.25 13.81 12.34
N ARG A 31 2.19 15.02 11.77
CA ARG A 31 2.19 15.23 10.32
C ARG A 31 3.34 14.49 9.61
N LYS A 32 4.50 14.36 10.26
CA LYS A 32 5.65 13.65 9.70
C LYS A 32 5.36 12.16 9.58
N GLU A 33 4.88 11.53 10.66
CA GLU A 33 4.52 10.12 10.71
C GLU A 33 3.40 9.78 9.72
N ILE A 34 2.39 10.67 9.61
CA ILE A 34 1.31 10.52 8.64
C ILE A 34 1.87 10.54 7.21
N ASN A 35 2.76 11.48 6.89
CA ASN A 35 3.36 11.53 5.54
C ASN A 35 4.24 10.30 5.26
N GLU A 36 4.96 9.78 6.25
CA GLU A 36 5.76 8.56 6.12
C GLU A 36 4.86 7.34 5.91
N LEU A 37 3.75 7.24 6.64
CA LEU A 37 2.74 6.20 6.45
C LEU A 37 2.19 6.20 5.02
N VAL A 38 1.73 7.36 4.55
CA VAL A 38 1.15 7.50 3.21
C VAL A 38 2.17 7.15 2.11
N GLN A 39 3.44 7.50 2.30
CA GLN A 39 4.52 7.08 1.39
C GLN A 39 4.79 5.58 1.43
N LYS A 40 4.80 4.95 2.62
CA LYS A 40 4.94 3.49 2.79
C LYS A 40 3.80 2.73 2.12
N LEU A 41 2.59 3.28 2.14
CA LEU A 41 1.42 2.74 1.43
C LEU A 41 1.53 2.87 -0.09
N GLY A 42 2.56 3.57 -0.61
CA GLY A 42 2.82 3.69 -2.04
C GLY A 42 2.13 4.87 -2.73
N PHE A 43 1.57 5.82 -1.97
CA PHE A 43 0.99 7.03 -2.58
C PHE A 43 2.08 8.00 -3.02
N TYR A 44 1.93 8.50 -4.26
CA TYR A 44 2.82 9.51 -4.79
C TYR A 44 2.40 10.92 -4.36
N ARG A 45 3.36 11.71 -3.87
CA ARG A 45 3.18 13.12 -3.54
C ARG A 45 3.57 13.99 -4.72
N LYS A 46 2.60 14.71 -5.30
CA LYS A 46 2.83 15.73 -6.32
C LYS A 46 3.49 16.97 -5.71
N GLU A 47 4.32 17.67 -6.48
CA GLU A 47 4.93 18.94 -6.08
C GLU A 47 3.88 20.06 -5.94
N LYS A 48 2.96 20.15 -6.91
CA LYS A 48 1.83 21.08 -6.93
C LYS A 48 0.53 20.34 -7.24
N PRO A 49 -0.64 20.91 -6.90
CA PRO A 49 -1.93 20.31 -7.21
C PRO A 49 -2.12 19.97 -8.69
N ASP A 50 -1.58 20.78 -9.61
CA ASP A 50 -1.73 20.60 -11.05
C ASP A 50 -0.53 19.91 -11.72
N SER A 51 0.52 19.58 -10.96
CA SER A 51 1.68 18.88 -11.51
C SER A 51 1.27 17.48 -12.00
N PRO A 52 1.79 17.01 -13.14
CA PRO A 52 1.51 15.67 -13.63
C PRO A 52 2.09 14.61 -12.68
N VAL A 53 1.41 13.47 -12.59
CA VAL A 53 1.95 12.28 -11.91
C VAL A 53 2.90 11.56 -12.87
N PRO A 54 4.16 11.25 -12.48
CA PRO A 54 5.09 10.49 -13.31
C PRO A 54 4.50 9.14 -13.75
N LYS A 55 4.90 8.66 -14.94
CA LYS A 55 4.34 7.44 -15.56
C LYS A 55 4.40 6.22 -14.64
N GLU A 56 5.47 6.10 -13.85
CA GLU A 56 5.66 5.00 -12.89
C GLU A 56 4.64 4.99 -11.74
N PHE A 57 4.08 6.15 -11.37
CA PHE A 57 3.16 6.32 -10.24
C PHE A 57 1.70 6.54 -10.66
N GLN A 58 1.38 6.58 -11.95
CA GLN A 58 0.01 6.86 -12.42
C GLN A 58 -1.05 5.91 -11.86
N LEU A 59 -0.64 4.69 -11.52
CA LEU A 59 -1.50 3.64 -10.99
C LEU A 59 -1.12 3.27 -9.54
N ALA A 60 -0.21 4.00 -8.92
CA ALA A 60 0.13 3.82 -7.51
C ALA A 60 -0.94 4.44 -6.62
N PRO A 61 -1.25 3.86 -5.44
CA PRO A 61 -0.72 2.61 -4.89
C PRO A 61 -1.41 1.34 -5.43
N ALA A 62 -2.38 1.48 -6.34
CA ALA A 62 -3.24 0.39 -6.82
C ALA A 62 -2.55 -0.68 -7.70
N ARG A 63 -1.23 -0.85 -7.69
CA ARG A 63 -0.50 -1.92 -8.41
C ARG A 63 0.37 -2.75 -7.47
N PRO A 64 0.42 -4.09 -7.70
CA PRO A 64 1.49 -4.59 -8.56
C PRO A 64 1.00 -5.59 -9.64
N PRO A 65 1.94 -6.17 -10.43
CA PRO A 65 2.25 -5.99 -11.85
C PRO A 65 1.24 -6.63 -12.85
N PRO A 66 1.49 -6.59 -14.17
CA PRO A 66 1.07 -7.71 -15.00
C PRO A 66 1.67 -9.02 -14.43
N GLY A 67 0.88 -9.77 -13.67
CA GLY A 67 1.26 -11.05 -13.07
C GLY A 67 1.77 -10.97 -11.62
N SER A 68 1.00 -10.38 -10.70
CA SER A 68 0.97 -10.82 -9.30
C SER A 68 -0.29 -11.65 -9.11
N GLU A 69 -0.24 -12.97 -9.21
CA GLU A 69 0.97 -13.82 -9.25
C GLU A 69 2.13 -13.36 -8.34
N GLY A 70 1.82 -13.01 -7.10
CA GLY A 70 2.83 -12.45 -6.20
C GLY A 70 2.28 -12.09 -4.85
N ALA A 71 1.44 -12.98 -4.31
CA ALA A 71 1.46 -13.22 -2.88
C ALA A 71 2.81 -13.87 -2.55
N LYS A 72 3.75 -13.10 -1.99
CA LYS A 72 4.85 -13.68 -1.22
C LYS A 72 5.03 -12.90 0.08
N GLY A 73 4.14 -13.23 1.02
CA GLY A 73 4.48 -13.35 2.42
C GLY A 73 4.29 -14.81 2.82
N GLU A 74 5.36 -15.45 3.28
CA GLU A 74 5.40 -16.64 4.13
C GLU A 74 4.40 -17.80 3.88
N ARG A 75 4.91 -18.92 3.34
CA ARG A 75 4.69 -20.28 3.88
C ARG A 75 5.59 -21.31 3.17
N ALA A 76 5.87 -22.39 3.91
CA ALA A 76 6.78 -23.51 3.64
C ALA A 76 8.25 -23.17 3.95
N ALA A 77 8.66 -23.25 5.22
CA ALA A 77 8.88 -24.51 5.95
C ALA A 77 9.68 -25.50 5.10
N GLU A 78 11.00 -25.47 5.32
CA GLU A 78 11.87 -26.63 5.52
C GLU A 78 11.26 -28.01 5.18
N SER A 79 11.81 -28.67 4.15
CA SER A 79 12.09 -30.11 4.19
C SER A 79 13.06 -30.52 3.08
N LYS A 80 14.32 -30.73 3.51
CA LYS A 80 15.34 -31.72 3.12
C LYS A 80 15.14 -32.60 1.86
N GLY A 81 16.28 -32.87 1.21
CA GLY A 81 16.59 -34.12 0.46
C GLY A 81 16.96 -33.85 -1.01
N ALA A 82 18.23 -33.75 -1.41
CA ALA A 82 19.22 -34.81 -1.62
C ALA A 82 19.02 -35.62 -2.93
N GLU A 83 20.11 -35.69 -3.73
CA GLU A 83 20.44 -36.81 -4.65
C GLU A 83 19.64 -36.88 -5.97
N GLY A 84 20.14 -37.16 -7.18
CA GLY A 84 21.43 -37.56 -7.75
C GLY A 84 21.17 -38.20 -9.15
N GLY A 85 22.17 -38.24 -10.04
CA GLY A 85 22.23 -39.12 -11.23
C GLY A 85 21.54 -38.63 -12.53
N GLU A 86 22.28 -38.46 -13.64
CA GLU A 86 22.49 -39.46 -14.72
C GLU A 86 21.29 -39.48 -15.71
N LEU A 87 21.41 -39.31 -17.03
CA LEU A 87 22.48 -39.53 -18.03
C LEU A 87 22.38 -38.48 -19.15
#